data_AF-A0A944ZSJ8-F1
#
_entry.id   AF-A0A944ZSJ8-F1
#
_cell.length_a   1.000
_cell.length_b   1.000
_cell.length_c   1.000
_cell.angle_alpha   90.00
_cell.angle_beta   90.00
_cell.angle_gamma   90.00
#
_symmetry.space_group_name_H-M   'P 1'
#
loop_
_entity.id
_entity.type
_entity.pdbx_description
1 polymer ?
#
loop_
_entity_poly.entity_id
_entity_poly.type
_entity_poly.pdbx_seq_one_letter_code
_entity_poly.pdbx_strand_id
1 'polypeptide(L)'
;MTEQDHFQLHIGPEDKKTEPHKRHDKPSVKPHSKPKKETKMQEVLKNAGRQVGVTLVILVVAFLAMNWRAYYQIASNEIDKLMGVEPEPTLTELVEIDKEVEQKLLKTDESTMARVRTIPDINLEIAPPDTRLIIPRISQNLPVLRVSSQNLINHDWDALEEDIQNKLKDGVIHYLGTSFPDQGGNTVITGHSSYFPWDPGRFKDVFALLNDVVVGDKIAMYYDQTKYVYEISEKIVVLPSQIDILKQPSQKDENKLTLITCTPVGTNLKRLVVIGDLVATE
;
A
#
# COMPACT_ATOMS: atom_id res chain seq x y z
N MET A 1 47.10 11.25 98.33
CA MET A 1 48.35 12.00 98.10
C MET A 1 48.28 12.54 96.69
N THR A 2 48.15 13.84 96.42
CA THR A 2 48.01 15.03 97.27
C THR A 2 47.68 16.19 96.32
N GLU A 3 46.82 17.12 96.78
CA GLU A 3 46.85 18.58 96.57
C GLU A 3 47.06 19.13 95.14
N GLN A 4 46.09 19.80 94.49
CA GLN A 4 45.47 21.10 94.82
C GLN A 4 46.46 22.24 95.11
N ASP A 5 46.21 23.37 94.44
CA ASP A 5 46.39 24.77 94.89
C ASP A 5 47.01 25.63 93.78
N HIS A 6 46.68 26.90 93.57
CA HIS A 6 45.55 27.79 93.85
C HIS A 6 46.02 29.15 93.30
N PHE A 7 45.13 29.97 92.73
CA PHE A 7 44.95 31.43 92.98
C PHE A 7 44.22 32.08 91.77
N GLN A 8 42.91 32.35 91.84
CA GLN A 8 42.16 33.40 92.55
C GLN A 8 42.07 34.75 91.82
N LEU A 9 40.81 35.18 91.72
CA LEU A 9 40.23 36.36 91.07
C LEU A 9 40.59 37.68 91.77
N HIS A 10 40.40 38.78 91.03
CA HIS A 10 39.86 40.01 91.60
C HIS A 10 38.67 40.52 90.78
N ILE A 11 37.54 40.68 91.45
CA ILE A 11 36.32 41.36 91.00
C ILE A 11 36.33 42.76 91.62
N GLY A 12 35.87 43.77 90.87
CA GLY A 12 35.41 45.05 91.41
C GLY A 12 34.33 45.67 90.50
N PRO A 13 33.34 46.42 91.04
CA PRO A 13 31.97 46.42 90.51
C PRO A 13 31.47 47.79 89.99
N GLU A 14 30.18 47.81 89.63
CA GLU A 14 29.22 48.94 89.58
C GLU A 14 28.83 49.59 88.22
N ASP A 15 27.67 49.12 87.75
CA ASP A 15 26.46 49.84 87.31
C ASP A 15 26.50 51.36 87.01
N LYS A 16 25.97 51.72 85.83
CA LYS A 16 25.02 52.85 85.66
C LYS A 16 24.19 52.73 84.37
N LYS A 17 22.87 52.90 84.54
CA LYS A 17 21.79 52.89 83.53
C LYS A 17 21.66 54.22 82.74
N THR A 18 20.89 54.14 81.64
CA THR A 18 20.15 55.20 80.88
C THR A 18 20.97 55.93 79.79
N GLU A 19 20.55 56.17 78.52
CA GLU A 19 19.26 56.45 77.86
C GLU A 19 19.29 56.12 76.32
N PRO A 20 18.14 56.17 75.59
CA PRO A 20 17.96 55.57 74.27
C PRO A 20 18.21 56.53 73.09
N HIS A 21 18.90 56.08 72.04
CA HIS A 21 19.10 56.88 70.82
C HIS A 21 18.66 56.16 69.53
N LYS A 22 17.51 56.63 69.04
CA LYS A 22 17.04 56.81 67.65
C LYS A 22 17.46 55.79 66.58
N ARG A 23 16.43 55.12 66.04
CA ARG A 23 16.41 54.47 64.72
C ARG A 23 16.95 55.42 63.65
N HIS A 24 18.00 54.98 62.97
CA HIS A 24 18.32 55.44 61.64
C HIS A 24 17.62 54.50 60.64
N ASP A 25 16.57 55.02 59.99
CA ASP A 25 15.96 54.39 58.84
C ASP A 25 16.99 54.26 57.71
N LYS A 26 17.35 53.02 57.37
CA LYS A 26 18.11 52.73 56.14
C LYS A 26 17.18 52.97 54.94
N PRO A 27 17.64 53.66 53.88
CA PRO A 27 16.84 53.85 52.69
C PRO A 27 16.50 52.49 52.05
N SER A 28 15.21 52.28 51.80
CA SER A 28 14.67 51.14 51.07
C SER A 28 15.21 51.13 49.63
N VAL A 29 16.22 50.29 49.39
CA VAL A 29 16.67 49.96 48.04
C VAL A 29 15.59 49.04 47.44
N LYS A 30 14.78 49.58 46.51
CA LYS A 30 13.90 48.76 45.68
C LYS A 30 14.77 47.73 44.94
N PRO A 31 14.49 46.42 45.05
CA PRO A 31 15.24 45.45 44.29
C PRO A 31 14.95 45.66 42.80
N HIS A 32 15.99 45.96 42.02
CA HIS A 32 15.95 45.77 40.58
C HIS A 32 15.55 44.30 40.32
N SER A 33 14.40 44.11 39.68
CA SER A 33 13.94 42.81 39.20
C SER A 33 14.94 42.28 38.19
N LYS A 34 15.79 41.34 38.61
CA LYS A 34 16.65 40.58 37.70
C LYS A 34 15.73 39.83 36.71
N PRO A 35 16.02 39.84 35.40
CA PRO A 35 15.22 39.09 34.44
C PRO A 35 15.25 37.61 34.85
N LYS A 36 14.07 36.99 34.90
CA LYS A 36 13.89 35.56 35.22
C LYS A 36 14.80 34.76 34.27
N LYS A 37 15.84 34.10 34.79
CA LYS A 37 16.66 33.19 33.98
C LYS A 37 15.76 32.04 33.51
N GLU A 38 15.48 31.99 32.21
CA GLU A 38 14.73 30.91 31.58
C GLU A 38 15.40 29.58 31.94
N THR A 39 14.61 28.56 32.27
CA THR A 39 15.16 27.24 32.57
C THR A 39 15.74 26.64 31.28
N LYS A 40 16.79 25.82 31.40
CA LYS A 40 17.41 25.14 30.25
C LYS A 40 16.38 24.41 29.36
N MET A 41 15.27 23.96 29.95
CA MET A 41 14.14 23.35 29.25
C MET A 41 13.31 24.36 28.44
N GLN A 42 13.05 25.57 28.96
CA GLN A 42 12.35 26.63 28.23
C GLN A 42 13.15 27.12 27.01
N GLU A 43 14.47 27.21 27.15
CA GLU A 43 15.37 27.58 26.05
C GLU A 43 15.37 26.52 24.93
N VAL A 44 15.38 25.24 25.31
CA VAL A 44 15.24 24.12 24.35
C VAL A 44 13.88 24.16 23.64
N LEU A 45 12.78 24.37 24.37
CA LEU A 45 11.43 24.47 23.76
C LEU A 45 11.32 25.65 22.79
N LYS A 46 11.88 26.81 23.12
CA LYS A 46 11.90 27.99 22.26
C LYS A 46 12.72 27.76 20.99
N ASN A 47 13.87 27.10 21.13
CA ASN A 47 14.72 26.74 20.00
C ASN A 47 14.06 25.69 19.10
N ALA A 48 13.38 24.70 19.68
CA ALA A 48 12.60 23.70 18.96
C ALA A 48 11.42 24.35 18.20
N GLY A 49 10.66 25.24 18.85
CA GLY A 49 9.57 25.98 18.18
C GLY A 49 10.06 26.83 17.01
N ARG A 50 11.22 27.48 17.17
CA ARG A 50 11.87 28.22 16.07
C ARG A 50 12.26 27.30 14.91
N GLN A 51 12.83 26.13 15.19
CA GLN A 51 13.19 25.16 14.16
C GLN A 51 11.97 24.63 13.42
N VAL A 52 10.92 24.24 14.14
CA VAL A 52 9.66 23.79 13.54
C VAL A 52 9.07 24.87 12.62
N GLY A 53 9.05 26.12 13.06
CA GLY A 53 8.58 27.25 12.24
C GLY A 53 9.39 27.43 10.96
N VAL A 54 10.72 27.40 11.04
CA VAL A 54 11.59 27.52 9.86
C VAL A 54 11.38 26.36 8.89
N THR A 55 11.30 25.13 9.38
CA THR A 55 11.03 23.95 8.54
C THR A 55 9.68 24.08 7.82
N LEU A 56 8.65 24.57 8.50
CA LEU A 56 7.31 24.72 7.92
C LEU A 56 7.31 25.78 6.81
N VAL A 57 8.02 26.90 6.99
CA VAL A 57 8.20 27.91 5.94
C VAL A 57 8.92 27.33 4.72
N ILE A 58 9.99 26.56 4.93
CA ILE A 58 10.73 25.90 3.84
C ILE A 58 9.82 24.94 3.08
N LEU A 59 9.01 24.14 3.78
CA LEU A 59 8.08 23.19 3.15
C LEU A 59 7.00 23.90 2.33
N VAL A 60 6.45 25.02 2.81
CA VAL A 60 5.47 25.81 2.06
C VAL A 60 6.09 26.39 0.79
N VAL A 61 7.29 26.96 0.88
CA VAL A 61 8.00 27.49 -0.29
C VAL A 61 8.33 26.38 -1.29
N ALA A 62 8.83 25.23 -0.81
CA ALA A 62 9.12 24.08 -1.66
C ALA A 62 7.86 23.52 -2.33
N PHE A 63 6.75 23.43 -1.60
CA PHE A 63 5.46 22.98 -2.13
C PHE A 63 4.95 23.91 -3.24
N LEU A 64 5.04 25.22 -3.03
CA LEU A 64 4.65 26.21 -4.04
C LEU A 64 5.55 26.13 -5.29
N ALA A 65 6.86 25.96 -5.09
CA ALA A 65 7.83 25.84 -6.18
C ALA A 65 7.63 24.55 -7.01
N MET A 66 7.42 23.39 -6.36
CA MET A 66 7.16 22.12 -7.04
C MET A 66 5.86 22.14 -7.85
N ASN A 67 4.84 22.85 -7.35
CA ASN A 67 3.53 22.95 -8.00
C ASN A 67 3.37 24.20 -8.88
N TRP A 68 4.45 24.92 -9.17
CA TRP A 68 4.41 26.19 -9.91
C TRP A 68 3.72 26.10 -11.27
N ARG A 69 3.92 24.99 -12.01
CA ARG A 69 3.27 24.77 -13.31
C ARG A 69 1.75 24.74 -13.23
N ALA A 70 1.18 24.13 -12.19
CA ALA A 70 -0.27 24.06 -12.02
C ALA A 70 -0.85 25.45 -11.68
N TYR A 71 -0.19 26.20 -10.79
CA TYR A 71 -0.61 27.57 -10.48
C TYR A 71 -0.52 28.50 -11.69
N TYR A 72 0.54 28.35 -12.48
CA TYR A 72 0.72 29.13 -13.71
C TYR A 72 -0.36 28.82 -14.75
N GLN A 73 -0.72 27.55 -14.95
CA GLN A 73 -1.79 27.15 -15.88
C GLN A 73 -3.18 27.66 -15.45
N ILE A 74 -3.48 27.62 -14.15
CA ILE A 74 -4.74 28.16 -13.63
C ILE A 74 -4.80 29.68 -13.86
N ALA A 75 -3.69 30.38 -13.61
CA ALA A 75 -3.62 31.82 -13.85
C ALA A 75 -3.67 32.19 -15.33
N SER A 76 -2.98 31.46 -16.21
CA SER A 76 -3.00 31.71 -17.66
C SER A 76 -4.40 31.48 -18.23
N ASN A 77 -5.11 30.42 -17.82
CA ASN A 77 -6.46 30.15 -18.31
C ASN A 77 -7.46 31.27 -17.96
N GLU A 78 -7.26 31.96 -16.83
CA GLU A 78 -8.08 33.12 -16.45
C GLU A 78 -7.67 34.39 -17.22
N ILE A 79 -6.38 34.55 -17.52
CA ILE A 79 -5.83 35.67 -18.31
C ILE A 79 -6.19 35.53 -19.80
N ASP A 80 -6.15 34.32 -20.36
CA ASP A 80 -6.47 34.01 -21.75
C ASP A 80 -7.95 34.27 -22.05
N LYS A 81 -8.84 33.98 -21.09
CA LYS A 81 -10.26 34.37 -21.13
C LYS A 81 -10.48 35.89 -21.11
N LEU A 82 -9.59 36.65 -20.48
CA LEU A 82 -9.66 38.11 -20.34
C LEU A 82 -9.02 38.84 -21.53
N MET A 83 -8.03 38.23 -22.17
CA MET A 83 -7.33 38.76 -23.34
C MET A 83 -7.88 38.27 -24.68
N GLY A 84 -8.93 37.43 -24.68
CA GLY A 84 -9.60 36.99 -25.91
C GLY A 84 -8.73 36.14 -26.83
N VAL A 85 -7.76 35.43 -26.28
CA VAL A 85 -6.92 34.50 -27.05
C VAL A 85 -7.72 33.21 -27.21
N GLU A 86 -8.28 33.00 -28.41
CA GLU A 86 -8.94 31.74 -28.73
C GLU A 86 -7.92 30.59 -28.71
N PRO A 87 -8.25 29.45 -28.08
CA PRO A 87 -7.34 28.31 -28.02
C PRO A 87 -7.05 27.78 -29.44
N GLU A 88 -5.80 27.36 -29.66
CA GLU A 88 -5.37 26.67 -30.89
C GLU A 88 -6.34 25.53 -31.25
N PRO A 89 -6.67 25.35 -32.54
CA PRO A 89 -7.67 24.40 -32.96
C PRO A 89 -7.24 22.97 -32.64
N THR A 90 -8.17 22.20 -32.07
CA THR A 90 -7.97 20.78 -31.77
C THR A 90 -7.79 19.96 -33.05
N LEU A 91 -7.02 18.87 -32.96
CA LEU A 91 -6.80 17.86 -34.01
C LEU A 91 -8.07 17.40 -34.77
N THR A 92 -9.24 17.55 -34.15
CA THR A 92 -10.56 17.26 -34.73
C THR A 92 -10.90 18.14 -35.95
N GLU A 93 -10.40 19.37 -36.03
CA GLU A 93 -10.68 20.31 -37.13
C GLU A 93 -9.80 20.04 -38.36
N LEU A 94 -8.61 19.44 -38.16
CA LEU A 94 -7.73 19.00 -39.25
C LEU A 94 -8.23 17.72 -39.96
N VAL A 95 -9.17 17.00 -39.35
CA VAL A 95 -9.75 15.75 -39.89
C VAL A 95 -10.91 16.03 -40.87
N GLU A 96 -11.52 17.22 -40.84
CA GLU A 96 -12.64 17.54 -41.75
C GLU A 96 -12.21 17.71 -43.22
N ILE A 97 -10.92 17.86 -43.50
CA ILE A 97 -10.38 18.03 -44.87
C ILE A 97 -10.40 16.70 -45.68
N ASP A 98 -10.59 15.53 -45.05
CA ASP A 98 -10.37 14.24 -45.72
C ASP A 98 -11.63 13.59 -46.36
N LYS A 99 -12.83 14.10 -46.05
CA LYS A 99 -14.09 13.51 -46.57
C LYS A 99 -14.26 13.66 -48.09
N GLU A 100 -13.62 14.65 -48.70
CA GLU A 100 -13.68 14.88 -50.14
C GLU A 100 -12.68 14.00 -50.91
N VAL A 101 -11.60 13.58 -50.25
CA VAL A 101 -10.57 12.67 -50.81
C VAL A 101 -11.06 11.22 -50.77
N GLU A 102 -11.79 10.84 -49.71
CA GLU A 102 -12.39 9.51 -49.53
C GLU A 102 -13.38 9.15 -50.65
N GLN A 103 -14.18 10.11 -51.14
CA GLN A 103 -15.15 9.87 -52.22
C GLN A 103 -14.54 9.69 -53.61
N LYS A 104 -13.29 10.13 -53.82
CA LYS A 104 -12.58 9.96 -55.10
C LYS A 104 -11.75 8.68 -55.19
N LEU A 105 -11.37 8.10 -54.06
CA LEU A 105 -10.49 6.92 -54.00
C LEU A 105 -11.23 5.58 -54.04
N LEU A 106 -12.54 5.54 -53.78
CA LEU A 106 -13.35 4.31 -53.79
C LEU A 106 -14.27 4.23 -55.01
N LYS A 107 -13.67 4.00 -56.17
CA LYS A 107 -14.35 3.30 -57.28
C LYS A 107 -13.58 2.03 -57.59
N THR A 108 -13.68 1.07 -56.68
CA THR A 108 -13.23 -0.30 -56.91
C THR A 108 -14.38 -1.06 -57.57
N ASP A 109 -14.07 -1.73 -58.67
CA ASP A 109 -14.98 -2.54 -59.47
C ASP A 109 -15.75 -3.56 -58.62
N GLU A 110 -17.09 -3.53 -58.67
CA GLU A 110 -18.01 -4.43 -57.97
C GLU A 110 -17.68 -5.91 -58.20
N SER A 111 -17.04 -6.24 -59.34
CA SER A 111 -16.62 -7.59 -59.68
C SER A 111 -15.56 -8.18 -58.73
N THR A 112 -14.82 -7.32 -58.01
CA THR A 112 -13.79 -7.73 -57.05
C THR A 112 -14.40 -8.07 -55.69
N MET A 113 -15.49 -7.39 -55.29
CA MET A 113 -16.19 -7.61 -54.01
C MET A 113 -16.98 -8.93 -54.00
N ALA A 114 -17.48 -9.37 -55.16
CA ALA A 114 -18.13 -10.69 -55.30
C ALA A 114 -17.16 -11.88 -55.15
N ARG A 115 -15.85 -11.64 -55.19
CA ARG A 115 -14.79 -12.64 -54.99
C ARG A 115 -14.17 -12.60 -53.59
N VAL A 116 -14.71 -11.81 -52.66
CA VAL A 116 -14.39 -11.95 -51.25
C VAL A 116 -14.87 -13.32 -50.83
N ARG A 117 -13.95 -14.29 -50.88
CA ARG A 117 -14.14 -15.61 -50.28
C ARG A 117 -14.70 -15.36 -48.90
N THR A 118 -15.84 -15.96 -48.58
CA THR A 118 -16.32 -16.11 -47.21
C THR A 118 -15.28 -16.93 -46.46
N ILE A 119 -14.23 -16.25 -45.99
CA ILE A 119 -13.32 -16.79 -45.00
C ILE A 119 -14.22 -16.89 -43.76
N PRO A 120 -14.51 -18.10 -43.26
CA PRO A 120 -15.21 -18.21 -41.99
C PRO A 120 -14.42 -17.40 -40.96
N ASP A 121 -15.09 -16.64 -40.09
CA ASP A 121 -14.40 -15.96 -39.00
C ASP A 121 -13.64 -17.03 -38.19
N ILE A 122 -12.33 -17.07 -38.38
CA ILE A 122 -11.44 -17.91 -37.61
C ILE A 122 -11.30 -17.18 -36.26
N ASN A 123 -12.30 -17.36 -35.39
CA ASN A 123 -12.21 -16.94 -34.00
C ASN A 123 -11.36 -17.97 -33.24
N LEU A 124 -10.07 -18.01 -33.57
CA LEU A 124 -9.07 -18.68 -32.75
C LEU A 124 -8.82 -17.74 -31.57
N GLU A 125 -9.53 -17.95 -30.48
CA GLU A 125 -9.18 -17.33 -29.20
C GLU A 125 -7.75 -17.80 -28.89
N ILE A 126 -6.77 -16.90 -29.00
CA ILE A 126 -5.37 -17.23 -28.82
C ILE A 126 -5.15 -17.47 -27.33
N ALA A 127 -5.29 -18.73 -26.91
CA ALA A 127 -5.03 -19.13 -25.54
C ALA A 127 -3.53 -18.90 -25.23
N PRO A 128 -3.19 -18.34 -24.06
CA PRO A 128 -1.81 -18.26 -23.62
C PRO A 128 -1.18 -19.65 -23.55
N PRO A 129 0.12 -19.79 -23.89
CA PRO A 129 0.83 -21.07 -23.78
C PRO A 129 1.08 -21.47 -22.32
N ASP A 130 1.02 -20.52 -21.39
CA ASP A 130 1.21 -20.72 -19.96
C ASP A 130 -0.11 -20.71 -19.18
N THR A 131 -0.12 -21.35 -18.00
CA THR A 131 -1.27 -21.32 -17.10
C THR A 131 -1.37 -19.94 -16.44
N ARG A 132 -2.53 -19.28 -16.55
CA ARG A 132 -2.71 -17.92 -16.05
C ARG A 132 -4.03 -17.73 -15.33
N LEU A 133 -4.02 -16.88 -14.32
CA LEU A 133 -5.19 -16.45 -13.55
C LEU A 133 -5.45 -14.97 -13.85
N ILE A 134 -6.66 -14.68 -14.31
CA ILE A 134 -7.11 -13.32 -14.64
C ILE A 134 -8.26 -12.96 -13.70
N ILE A 135 -8.08 -11.86 -12.96
CA ILE A 135 -9.07 -11.32 -12.02
C ILE A 135 -9.42 -9.90 -12.49
N PRO A 136 -10.44 -9.74 -13.36
CA PRO A 136 -10.77 -8.46 -13.99
C PRO A 136 -11.08 -7.35 -12.98
N ARG A 137 -11.81 -7.66 -11.90
CA ARG A 137 -12.22 -6.71 -10.86
C ARG A 137 -11.03 -5.90 -10.31
N ILE A 138 -9.88 -6.53 -10.17
CA ILE A 138 -8.66 -5.93 -9.62
C ILE A 138 -7.54 -5.79 -10.67
N SER A 139 -7.88 -5.93 -11.96
CA SER A 139 -6.96 -5.80 -13.09
C SER A 139 -5.70 -6.68 -13.00
N GLN A 140 -5.84 -7.89 -12.44
CA GLN A 140 -4.72 -8.81 -12.29
C GLN A 140 -4.68 -9.84 -13.41
N ASN A 141 -3.47 -10.12 -13.91
CA ASN A 141 -3.20 -11.16 -14.91
C ASN A 141 -1.88 -11.88 -14.56
N LEU A 142 -2.01 -13.02 -13.88
CA LEU A 142 -0.94 -13.63 -13.09
C LEU A 142 -0.56 -15.02 -13.65
N PRO A 143 0.73 -15.35 -13.75
CA PRO A 143 1.14 -16.73 -14.04
C PRO A 143 0.85 -17.63 -12.84
N VAL A 144 0.33 -18.83 -13.10
CA VAL A 144 0.10 -19.87 -12.09
C VAL A 144 1.25 -20.87 -12.16
N LEU A 145 2.03 -20.91 -11.09
CA LEU A 145 3.21 -21.74 -10.96
C LEU A 145 2.89 -23.01 -10.14
N ARG A 146 3.65 -24.06 -10.42
CA ARG A 146 3.55 -25.34 -9.69
C ARG A 146 4.81 -25.59 -8.90
N VAL A 147 4.69 -26.04 -7.66
CA VAL A 147 5.83 -26.49 -6.83
C VAL A 147 6.07 -27.98 -7.07
N SER A 148 7.30 -28.46 -6.87
CA SER A 148 7.61 -29.89 -6.97
C SER A 148 7.02 -30.65 -5.78
N SER A 149 6.41 -31.81 -6.03
CA SER A 149 5.90 -32.67 -4.95
C SER A 149 7.01 -33.45 -4.23
N GLN A 150 8.29 -33.33 -4.65
CA GLN A 150 9.38 -34.14 -4.11
C GLN A 150 9.59 -33.90 -2.60
N ASN A 151 9.66 -32.64 -2.18
CA ASN A 151 9.86 -32.28 -0.77
C ASN A 151 8.65 -32.68 0.09
N LEU A 152 7.44 -32.60 -0.48
CA LEU A 152 6.22 -33.11 0.15
C LEU A 152 6.28 -34.63 0.39
N ILE A 153 6.70 -35.41 -0.62
CA ILE A 153 6.84 -36.88 -0.52
C ILE A 153 7.92 -37.27 0.48
N ASN A 154 9.00 -36.50 0.55
CA ASN A 154 10.10 -36.72 1.49
C ASN A 154 9.79 -36.27 2.93
N HIS A 155 8.62 -35.65 3.16
CA HIS A 155 8.26 -34.98 4.42
C HIS A 155 9.27 -33.91 4.86
N ASP A 156 9.95 -33.27 3.91
CA ASP A 156 10.87 -32.16 4.15
C ASP A 156 10.08 -30.84 4.10
N TRP A 157 9.49 -30.48 5.23
CA TRP A 157 8.60 -29.32 5.35
C TRP A 157 9.34 -27.99 5.19
N ASP A 158 10.59 -27.92 5.66
CA ASP A 158 11.39 -26.70 5.59
C ASP A 158 11.78 -26.40 4.15
N ALA A 159 12.27 -27.41 3.41
CA ALA A 159 12.59 -27.25 2.00
C ALA A 159 11.35 -26.98 1.13
N LEU A 160 10.21 -27.60 1.48
CA LEU A 160 8.94 -27.34 0.78
C LEU A 160 8.47 -25.89 0.97
N GLU A 161 8.54 -25.37 2.20
CA GLU A 161 8.18 -23.99 2.48
C GLU A 161 9.12 -23.02 1.74
N GLU A 162 10.43 -23.28 1.72
CA GLU A 162 11.38 -22.49 0.97
C GLU A 162 11.05 -22.47 -0.54
N ASP A 163 10.74 -23.62 -1.13
CA ASP A 163 10.33 -23.71 -2.54
C ASP A 163 9.06 -22.89 -2.82
N ILE A 164 8.06 -22.96 -1.95
CA ILE A 164 6.81 -22.19 -2.06
C ILE A 164 7.13 -20.68 -1.98
N GLN A 165 7.84 -20.25 -0.95
CA GLN A 165 8.18 -18.83 -0.74
C GLN A 165 9.02 -18.26 -1.89
N ASN A 166 9.92 -19.06 -2.46
CA ASN A 166 10.71 -18.65 -3.61
C ASN A 166 9.84 -18.52 -4.87
N LYS A 167 8.95 -19.47 -5.15
CA LYS A 167 8.07 -19.40 -6.33
C LYS A 167 7.03 -18.30 -6.25
N LEU A 168 6.55 -17.95 -5.06
CA LEU A 168 5.58 -16.86 -4.91
C LEU A 168 6.16 -15.48 -5.30
N LYS A 169 7.49 -15.35 -5.41
CA LYS A 169 8.14 -14.15 -5.95
C LYS A 169 7.89 -13.95 -7.45
N ASP A 170 7.54 -15.03 -8.15
CA ASP A 170 7.41 -15.09 -9.61
C ASP A 170 5.95 -15.25 -10.09
N GLY A 171 4.99 -15.43 -9.19
CA GLY A 171 3.58 -15.60 -9.55
C GLY A 171 2.71 -16.09 -8.40
N VAL A 172 1.53 -16.60 -8.75
CA VAL A 172 0.66 -17.32 -7.81
C VAL A 172 0.91 -18.82 -7.93
N ILE A 173 0.65 -19.58 -6.87
CA ILE A 173 0.97 -21.01 -6.82
C ILE A 173 -0.29 -21.85 -6.76
N HIS A 174 -0.36 -22.89 -7.58
CA HIS A 174 -1.31 -23.98 -7.40
C HIS A 174 -0.93 -24.80 -6.17
N TYR A 175 -1.86 -24.90 -5.23
CA TYR A 175 -1.64 -25.56 -3.95
C TYR A 175 -1.51 -27.08 -4.15
N LEU A 176 -0.42 -27.64 -3.65
CA LEU A 176 -0.10 -29.06 -3.82
C LEU A 176 -1.19 -29.97 -3.24
N GLY A 177 -1.53 -31.01 -4.00
CA GLY A 177 -2.55 -31.99 -3.61
C GLY A 177 -4.00 -31.54 -3.85
N THR A 178 -4.21 -30.35 -4.41
CA THR A 178 -5.54 -29.89 -4.83
C THR A 178 -5.76 -30.18 -6.31
N SER A 179 -7.03 -30.23 -6.74
CA SER A 179 -7.35 -30.64 -8.10
C SER A 179 -6.90 -29.60 -9.13
N PHE A 180 -6.84 -30.02 -10.40
CA PHE A 180 -6.67 -29.14 -11.54
C PHE A 180 -8.03 -28.79 -12.17
N PRO A 181 -8.14 -27.68 -12.91
CA PRO A 181 -9.40 -27.27 -13.54
C PRO A 181 -10.03 -28.32 -14.46
N ASP A 182 -9.22 -29.13 -15.16
CA ASP A 182 -9.67 -30.18 -16.07
C ASP A 182 -10.17 -31.46 -15.37
N GLN A 183 -9.80 -31.66 -14.10
CA GLN A 183 -10.09 -32.88 -13.35
C GLN A 183 -11.39 -32.82 -12.56
N GLY A 184 -11.97 -31.62 -12.40
CA GLY A 184 -13.05 -31.37 -11.45
C GLY A 184 -12.57 -31.45 -10.00
N GLY A 185 -13.32 -30.88 -9.06
CA GLY A 185 -12.91 -30.73 -7.67
C GLY A 185 -12.62 -29.27 -7.30
N ASN A 186 -11.81 -29.05 -6.27
CA ASN A 186 -11.42 -27.73 -5.79
C ASN A 186 -9.97 -27.45 -6.19
N THR A 187 -9.78 -26.57 -7.18
CA THR A 187 -8.48 -26.02 -7.56
C THR A 187 -8.14 -24.87 -6.63
N VAL A 188 -7.05 -25.00 -5.87
CA VAL A 188 -6.67 -23.97 -4.91
C VAL A 188 -5.44 -23.21 -5.38
N ILE A 189 -5.52 -21.89 -5.39
CA ILE A 189 -4.42 -20.99 -5.76
C ILE A 189 -4.08 -20.10 -4.56
N THR A 190 -2.80 -20.02 -4.22
CA THR A 190 -2.28 -19.15 -3.16
C THR A 190 -1.39 -18.05 -3.74
N GLY A 191 -1.44 -16.86 -3.16
CA GLY A 191 -0.67 -15.70 -3.58
C GLY A 191 -0.38 -14.73 -2.44
N HIS A 192 0.67 -13.92 -2.55
CA HIS A 192 1.01 -12.95 -1.52
C HIS A 192 0.03 -11.78 -1.45
N SER A 193 -0.33 -11.40 -0.23
CA SER A 193 -1.05 -10.16 0.05
C SER A 193 -0.12 -8.96 0.12
N SER A 194 1.11 -9.14 0.63
CA SER A 194 2.16 -8.12 0.65
C SER A 194 3.46 -8.74 1.16
N TYR A 195 4.62 -8.32 0.64
CA TYR A 195 5.90 -8.42 1.35
C TYR A 195 6.22 -7.14 2.10
N PHE A 196 7.31 -7.19 2.87
CA PHE A 196 7.97 -6.00 3.35
C PHE A 196 8.38 -5.07 2.19
N PRO A 197 8.35 -3.74 2.37
CA PRO A 197 8.68 -2.77 1.33
C PRO A 197 10.06 -2.94 0.66
N TRP A 198 10.99 -3.65 1.30
CA TRP A 198 12.36 -3.87 0.84
C TRP A 198 12.58 -5.20 0.10
N ASP A 199 11.55 -6.03 -0.08
CA ASP A 199 11.66 -7.30 -0.83
C ASP A 199 11.53 -7.05 -2.35
N PRO A 200 12.46 -7.53 -3.19
CA PRO A 200 12.50 -7.24 -4.63
C PRO A 200 11.46 -7.97 -5.50
N GLY A 201 10.54 -8.76 -4.92
CA GLY A 201 9.54 -9.53 -5.68
C GLY A 201 8.54 -8.68 -6.46
N ARG A 202 8.38 -8.96 -7.77
CA ARG A 202 7.37 -8.28 -8.63
C ARG A 202 5.94 -8.65 -8.26
N PHE A 203 5.73 -9.84 -7.70
CA PHE A 203 4.43 -10.37 -7.34
C PHE A 203 4.14 -10.26 -5.84
N LYS A 204 4.78 -9.29 -5.18
CA LYS A 204 4.75 -9.17 -3.72
C LYS A 204 3.39 -8.89 -3.11
N ASP A 205 2.49 -8.29 -3.87
CA ASP A 205 1.19 -7.75 -3.46
C ASP A 205 0.06 -8.14 -4.44
N VAL A 206 0.25 -9.23 -5.18
CA VAL A 206 -0.69 -9.70 -6.22
C VAL A 206 -2.12 -9.86 -5.71
N PHE A 207 -2.27 -10.35 -4.48
CA PHE A 207 -3.54 -10.57 -3.83
C PHE A 207 -3.82 -9.53 -2.73
N ALA A 208 -3.08 -8.41 -2.69
CA ALA A 208 -3.36 -7.31 -1.77
C ALA A 208 -4.81 -6.81 -1.89
N LEU A 209 -5.28 -6.73 -3.14
CA LEU A 209 -6.64 -6.27 -3.49
C LEU A 209 -7.64 -7.43 -3.60
N LEU A 210 -7.28 -8.67 -3.22
CA LEU A 210 -8.24 -9.79 -3.28
C LEU A 210 -9.48 -9.52 -2.39
N ASN A 211 -9.34 -8.64 -1.39
CA ASN A 211 -10.46 -8.16 -0.59
C ASN A 211 -11.45 -7.25 -1.35
N ASP A 212 -11.15 -6.82 -2.56
CA ASP A 212 -12.07 -6.01 -3.38
C ASP A 212 -12.93 -6.88 -4.31
N VAL A 213 -12.58 -8.17 -4.44
CA VAL A 213 -13.41 -9.15 -5.15
C VAL A 213 -14.68 -9.42 -4.34
N VAL A 214 -15.82 -9.45 -5.03
CA VAL A 214 -17.15 -9.67 -4.44
C VAL A 214 -17.85 -10.86 -5.06
N VAL A 215 -18.86 -11.39 -4.37
CA VAL A 215 -19.74 -12.44 -4.88
C VAL A 215 -20.42 -11.98 -6.17
N GLY A 216 -20.47 -12.85 -7.17
CA GLY A 216 -20.95 -12.58 -8.54
C GLY A 216 -19.87 -12.09 -9.51
N ASP A 217 -18.66 -11.77 -9.05
CA ASP A 217 -17.54 -11.46 -9.94
C ASP A 217 -17.10 -12.70 -10.72
N LYS A 218 -16.61 -12.50 -11.94
CA LYS A 218 -16.05 -13.57 -12.77
C LYS A 218 -14.52 -13.54 -12.77
N ILE A 219 -13.92 -14.72 -12.67
CA ILE A 219 -12.48 -14.96 -12.73
C ILE A 219 -12.22 -15.97 -13.84
N ALA A 220 -11.21 -15.71 -14.68
CA ALA A 220 -10.82 -16.63 -15.74
C ALA A 220 -9.49 -17.30 -15.39
N MET A 221 -9.40 -18.61 -15.56
CA MET A 221 -8.16 -19.37 -15.46
C MET A 221 -7.90 -20.07 -16.78
N TYR A 222 -6.76 -19.78 -17.40
CA TYR A 222 -6.27 -20.54 -18.54
C TYR A 222 -5.44 -21.70 -18.02
N TYR A 223 -5.80 -22.92 -18.41
CA TYR A 223 -5.06 -24.15 -18.09
C TYR A 223 -5.12 -25.08 -19.29
N ASP A 224 -3.95 -25.58 -19.72
CA ASP A 224 -3.79 -26.43 -20.91
C ASP A 224 -4.53 -25.87 -22.14
N GLN A 225 -4.31 -24.59 -22.43
CA GLN A 225 -4.92 -23.84 -23.55
C GLN A 225 -6.46 -23.75 -23.51
N THR A 226 -7.09 -24.17 -22.42
CA THR A 226 -8.54 -24.10 -22.20
C THR A 226 -8.83 -23.00 -21.19
N LYS A 227 -9.90 -22.24 -21.40
CA LYS A 227 -10.32 -21.14 -20.52
C LYS A 227 -11.45 -21.60 -19.61
N TYR A 228 -11.20 -21.57 -18.32
CA TYR A 228 -12.17 -21.90 -17.28
C TYR A 228 -12.66 -20.61 -16.64
N VAL A 229 -13.97 -20.34 -16.70
CA VAL A 229 -14.58 -19.16 -16.11
C VAL A 229 -15.31 -19.55 -14.83
N TYR A 230 -14.91 -18.94 -13.73
CA TYR A 230 -15.48 -19.15 -12.40
C TYR A 230 -16.27 -17.92 -11.98
N GLU A 231 -17.44 -18.10 -11.38
CA GLU A 231 -18.21 -17.04 -10.73
C GLU A 231 -18.06 -17.16 -9.22
N ILE A 232 -17.68 -16.06 -8.56
CA ILE A 232 -17.45 -16.05 -7.12
C ILE A 232 -18.76 -16.26 -6.38
N SER A 233 -18.83 -17.33 -5.59
CA SER A 233 -20.01 -17.69 -4.80
C SER A 233 -19.83 -17.40 -3.31
N GLU A 234 -18.60 -17.41 -2.80
CA GLU A 234 -18.34 -17.22 -1.38
C GLU A 234 -17.04 -16.45 -1.10
N LYS A 235 -17.03 -15.68 -0.01
CA LYS A 235 -15.85 -14.99 0.51
C LYS A 235 -15.85 -15.01 2.02
N ILE A 236 -14.80 -15.57 2.60
CA ILE A 236 -14.69 -15.80 4.04
C ILE A 236 -13.28 -15.50 4.55
N VAL A 237 -13.18 -15.25 5.86
CA VAL A 237 -11.91 -15.08 6.56
C VAL A 237 -11.76 -16.20 7.58
N VAL A 238 -10.69 -16.98 7.45
CA VAL A 238 -10.43 -18.19 8.24
C VAL A 238 -9.12 -18.09 9.01
N LEU A 239 -8.95 -18.94 10.01
CA LEU A 239 -7.66 -19.08 10.70
C LEU A 239 -6.66 -19.83 9.82
N PRO A 240 -5.33 -19.58 9.93
CA PRO A 240 -4.33 -20.31 9.15
C PRO A 240 -4.36 -21.83 9.36
N SER A 241 -4.86 -22.29 10.51
CA SER A 241 -5.02 -23.72 10.84
C SER A 241 -6.27 -24.37 10.26
N GLN A 242 -7.20 -23.60 9.68
CA GLN A 242 -8.43 -24.12 9.09
C GLN A 242 -8.17 -24.61 7.66
N ILE A 243 -7.72 -25.86 7.54
CA ILE A 243 -7.41 -26.52 6.26
C ILE A 243 -8.64 -27.02 5.50
N ASP A 244 -9.84 -26.93 6.10
CA ASP A 244 -11.08 -27.42 5.51
C ASP A 244 -11.43 -26.76 4.18
N ILE A 245 -10.95 -25.53 3.96
CA ILE A 245 -11.08 -24.78 2.71
C ILE A 245 -10.33 -25.42 1.52
N LEU A 246 -9.40 -26.35 1.80
CA LEU A 246 -8.65 -27.10 0.77
C LEU A 246 -9.35 -28.41 0.37
N LYS A 247 -10.42 -28.79 1.08
CA LYS A 247 -11.12 -30.05 0.84
C LYS A 247 -11.65 -30.10 -0.59
N GLN A 248 -11.57 -31.30 -1.15
CA GLN A 248 -12.17 -31.61 -2.44
C GLN A 248 -13.66 -31.90 -2.21
N PRO A 249 -14.55 -31.41 -3.08
CA PRO A 249 -15.97 -31.71 -3.00
C PRO A 249 -16.21 -33.21 -3.17
N SER A 250 -17.27 -33.72 -2.54
CA SER A 250 -17.61 -35.15 -2.61
C SER A 250 -18.26 -35.53 -3.93
N GLN A 251 -18.88 -34.57 -4.61
CA GLN A 251 -19.45 -34.77 -5.95
C GLN A 251 -18.37 -34.53 -7.00
N LYS A 252 -18.22 -35.48 -7.91
CA LYS A 252 -17.16 -35.47 -8.94
C LYS A 252 -17.36 -34.35 -9.98
N ASP A 253 -18.58 -33.86 -10.11
CA ASP A 253 -18.96 -32.85 -11.11
C ASP A 253 -18.84 -31.42 -10.57
N GLU A 254 -18.56 -31.24 -9.27
CA GLU A 254 -18.31 -29.91 -8.71
C GLU A 254 -16.91 -29.44 -9.09
N ASN A 255 -16.80 -28.32 -9.79
CA ASN A 255 -15.55 -27.67 -10.13
C ASN A 255 -15.49 -26.28 -9.50
N LYS A 256 -14.57 -26.10 -8.56
CA LYS A 256 -14.41 -24.90 -7.75
C LYS A 256 -13.01 -24.34 -7.90
N LEU A 257 -12.90 -23.03 -7.83
CA LEU A 257 -11.65 -22.29 -7.71
C LEU A 257 -11.62 -21.60 -6.35
N THR A 258 -10.60 -21.88 -5.55
CA THR A 258 -10.37 -21.22 -4.26
C THR A 258 -9.11 -20.38 -4.33
N LEU A 259 -9.22 -19.08 -4.11
CA LEU A 259 -8.10 -18.15 -4.01
C LEU A 259 -7.82 -17.84 -2.53
N ILE A 260 -6.57 -17.98 -2.11
CA ILE A 260 -6.15 -17.80 -0.71
C ILE A 260 -5.04 -16.77 -0.62
N THR A 261 -5.15 -15.87 0.36
CA THR A 261 -4.05 -14.97 0.74
C THR A 261 -4.05 -14.67 2.24
N CYS A 262 -2.98 -14.06 2.75
CA CYS A 262 -2.92 -13.60 4.14
C CYS A 262 -3.75 -12.32 4.35
N THR A 263 -4.41 -12.19 5.49
CA THR A 263 -5.19 -11.00 5.84
C THR A 263 -5.12 -10.69 7.34
N PRO A 264 -5.20 -9.41 7.77
CA PRO A 264 -5.13 -8.17 6.97
C PRO A 264 -3.83 -8.04 6.14
N VAL A 265 -3.86 -7.24 5.08
CA VAL A 265 -2.68 -6.94 4.25
C VAL A 265 -1.53 -6.45 5.15
N GLY A 266 -0.32 -6.95 4.92
CA GLY A 266 0.84 -6.68 5.79
C GLY A 266 0.98 -7.62 6.98
N THR A 267 0.03 -8.53 7.20
CA THR A 267 0.05 -9.49 8.31
C THR A 267 -0.21 -10.92 7.82
N ASN A 268 0.04 -11.91 8.67
CA ASN A 268 -0.23 -13.33 8.40
C ASN A 268 -1.21 -13.97 9.39
N LEU A 269 -1.96 -13.14 10.14
CA LEU A 269 -2.81 -13.55 11.26
C LEU A 269 -3.98 -14.46 10.84
N LYS A 270 -4.57 -14.17 9.68
CA LYS A 270 -5.70 -14.91 9.11
C LYS A 270 -5.46 -15.17 7.63
N ARG A 271 -6.38 -15.92 7.01
CA ARG A 271 -6.44 -16.11 5.57
C ARG A 271 -7.74 -15.54 5.03
N LEU A 272 -7.66 -14.74 3.97
CA LEU A 272 -8.80 -14.39 3.14
C LEU A 272 -8.94 -15.48 2.09
N VAL A 273 -10.15 -16.00 1.96
CA VAL A 273 -10.50 -17.08 1.03
C VAL A 273 -11.65 -16.61 0.16
N VAL A 274 -11.49 -16.71 -1.15
CA VAL A 274 -12.52 -16.42 -2.16
C VAL A 274 -12.77 -17.70 -2.93
N ILE A 275 -14.02 -18.15 -3.00
CA ILE A 275 -14.42 -19.39 -3.65
C ILE A 275 -15.34 -19.04 -4.81
N GLY A 276 -15.09 -19.64 -5.97
CA GLY A 276 -15.95 -19.54 -7.14
C GLY A 276 -16.28 -20.90 -7.73
N ASP A 277 -17.45 -20.97 -8.33
CA ASP A 277 -17.97 -22.15 -9.02
C ASP A 277 -17.75 -22.00 -10.53
N LEU A 278 -17.37 -23.09 -11.20
CA LEU A 278 -17.21 -23.09 -12.66
C LEU A 278 -18.55 -22.83 -13.34
N VAL A 279 -18.60 -21.84 -14.23
CA VAL A 279 -19.81 -21.46 -14.98
C VAL A 279 -19.66 -21.64 -16.49
N ALA A 280 -18.43 -21.65 -17.02
CA ALA A 280 -18.17 -21.91 -18.43
C ALA A 280 -16.76 -22.47 -18.66
N THR A 281 -16.64 -23.26 -19.72
CA THR A 281 -15.37 -23.71 -20.30
C THR A 281 -15.39 -23.33 -21.77
N GLU A 282 -14.38 -22.58 -22.20
CA GLU A 282 -14.22 -22.05 -23.56
C GLU A 282 -12.91 -22.56 -24.18
#